data_AF-E5B8S7-F1
#
_entry.id   AF-E5B8S7-F1
#
_cell.length_a   1.000
_cell.length_b   1.000
_cell.length_c   1.000
_cell.angle_alpha   90.00
_cell.angle_beta   90.00
_cell.angle_gamma   90.00
#
_symmetry.space_group_name_H-M   'P 1'
#
loop_
_entity.id
_entity.type
_entity.pdbx_description
1 polymer ?
#
loop_
_entity_poly.entity_id
_entity_poly.type
_entity_poly.pdbx_seq_one_letter_code
_entity_poly.pdbx_strand_id
1 'polypeptide(L)' 'MTAKVTKSLSIIPKPACSSDRLDLMGTGTLNIDNHQQLQLTTQYCMSVSDGSTVFSSAKTSRQ' A
#
# COMPACT_ATOMS: atom_id res chain seq x y z
N MET A 1 -0.19 -27.08 -3.76
CA MET A 1 0.35 -25.87 -3.11
C MET A 1 -0.76 -24.83 -3.13
N THR A 2 -1.22 -24.38 -1.97
CA THR A 2 -2.34 -23.44 -1.86
C THR A 2 -1.82 -22.13 -1.31
N ALA A 3 -1.85 -21.09 -2.12
CA ALA A 3 -1.47 -19.76 -1.68
C ALA A 3 -2.65 -19.04 -1.03
N LYS A 4 -2.48 -18.49 0.17
CA LYS A 4 -3.48 -17.69 0.85
C LYS A 4 -3.10 -16.21 0.78
N VAL A 5 -4.01 -15.40 0.26
CA VAL A 5 -3.82 -13.95 0.16
C VAL A 5 -4.68 -13.25 1.19
N THR A 6 -4.08 -12.36 1.97
CA THR A 6 -4.79 -11.44 2.88
C THR A 6 -4.52 -10.02 2.41
N LYS A 7 -5.55 -9.18 2.28
CA LYS A 7 -5.42 -7.79 1.86
C LYS A 7 -6.13 -6.89 2.86
N SER A 8 -5.52 -5.75 3.17
CA SER A 8 -6.08 -4.74 4.06
C SER A 8 -5.78 -3.35 3.51
N LEU A 9 -6.80 -2.53 3.34
CA LEU A 9 -6.69 -1.14 2.85
C LEU A 9 -7.06 -0.19 3.98
N SER A 10 -6.19 0.80 4.22
CA SER A 10 -6.38 1.82 5.23
C SER A 10 -6.30 3.21 4.59
N ILE A 11 -7.26 4.06 4.92
CA ILE A 11 -7.20 5.50 4.61
C ILE A 11 -6.42 6.15 5.75
N ILE A 12 -5.32 6.83 5.44
CA ILE A 12 -4.52 7.53 6.44
C ILE A 12 -4.78 9.03 6.28
N PRO A 13 -5.59 9.65 7.15
CA PRO A 13 -5.67 11.10 7.21
C PRO A 13 -4.40 11.65 7.89
N LYS A 14 -3.38 12.06 7.12
CA LYS A 14 -2.18 12.75 7.62
C LYS A 14 -1.51 13.59 6.53
N PRO A 15 -0.70 14.61 6.87
CA PRO A 15 -0.19 15.60 5.92
C PRO A 15 1.10 15.14 5.21
N ALA A 16 1.25 13.82 4.96
CA ALA A 16 2.48 13.31 4.32
C ALA A 16 2.60 13.82 2.87
N CYS A 17 1.47 14.18 2.27
CA CYS A 17 1.43 15.03 1.11
C CYS A 17 1.08 16.47 1.50
N SER A 18 1.89 17.41 1.05
CA SER A 18 1.76 18.86 1.28
C SER A 18 0.58 19.49 0.52
N SER A 19 -0.48 18.72 0.26
CA SER A 19 -1.68 19.13 -0.46
C SER A 19 -2.85 18.43 0.21
N ASP A 20 -4.03 19.08 0.24
CA ASP A 20 -5.27 18.69 0.92
C ASP A 20 -5.89 17.35 0.46
N ARG A 21 -5.09 16.30 0.28
CA ARG A 21 -5.49 15.04 -0.34
C ARG A 21 -5.32 13.84 0.59
N LEU A 22 -6.11 12.84 0.21
CA LEU A 22 -6.28 11.54 0.82
C LEU A 22 -5.04 10.67 0.59
N ASP A 23 -4.35 10.25 1.65
CA ASP A 23 -3.34 9.19 1.57
C ASP A 23 -4.01 7.83 1.77
N LEU A 24 -3.81 6.92 0.81
CA LEU A 24 -4.26 5.54 0.87
C LEU A 24 -3.06 4.63 1.11
N MET A 25 -3.15 3.74 2.09
CA MET A 25 -2.15 2.70 2.32
C MET A 25 -2.78 1.33 2.19
N GLY A 26 -2.37 0.58 1.17
CA GLY A 26 -2.70 -0.82 1.00
C GLY A 26 -1.63 -1.70 1.63
N THR A 27 -2.04 -2.74 2.32
CA THR A 27 -1.17 -3.81 2.79
C THR A 27 -1.71 -5.15 2.32
N GLY A 28 -0.82 -6.10 2.08
CA GLY A 28 -1.20 -7.46 1.74
C GLY A 28 -0.15 -8.46 2.17
N THR A 29 -0.61 -9.64 2.55
CA THR A 29 0.26 -10.79 2.75
C THR A 29 -0.11 -11.89 1.76
N LEU A 30 0.91 -12.48 1.16
CA LEU A 30 0.78 -13.65 0.30
C LEU A 30 1.57 -14.77 0.98
N ASN A 31 0.83 -15.73 1.53
CA ASN A 31 1.41 -16.94 2.09
C ASN A 31 1.50 -17.96 0.96
N ILE A 32 2.71 -18.36 0.59
CA ILE A 32 2.96 -19.33 -0.47
C ILE A 32 2.86 -20.75 0.09
N ASP A 33 3.27 -20.92 1.35
CA ASP A 33 3.19 -22.14 2.16
C ASP A 33 3.27 -21.79 3.66
N ASN A 34 3.40 -22.79 4.55
CA ASN A 34 3.53 -22.59 6.00
C ASN A 34 4.88 -21.97 6.43
N HIS A 35 5.82 -21.78 5.50
CA HIS A 35 7.20 -21.38 5.78
C HIS A 35 7.62 -20.10 5.04
N GLN A 36 6.82 -19.61 4.09
CA GLN A 36 7.14 -18.48 3.23
C GLN A 36 5.98 -17.49 3.18
N GLN A 37 6.24 -16.26 3.64
CA GLN A 37 5.29 -15.16 3.57
C GLN A 37 5.90 -13.98 2.82
N LEU A 38 5.16 -13.45 1.85
CA LEU A 38 5.46 -12.18 1.22
C LEU A 38 4.58 -11.10 1.83
N GLN A 39 5.18 -10.02 2.32
CA GLN A 39 4.49 -8.83 2.78
C GLN A 39 4.62 -7.74 1.73
N LEU A 40 3.49 -7.14 1.35
CA LEU A 40 3.39 -6.07 0.38
C LEU A 40 2.78 -4.86 1.06
N THR A 41 3.44 -3.72 0.96
CA THR A 41 2.92 -2.43 1.40
C THR A 41 2.95 -1.47 0.24
N THR A 42 1.79 -0.91 -0.10
CA THR A 42 1.61 0.10 -1.12
C THR A 42 1.11 1.37 -0.45
N GLN A 43 1.69 2.50 -0.82
CA GLN A 43 1.21 3.80 -0.43
C GLN A 43 0.88 4.59 -1.69
N TYR A 44 -0.27 5.21 -1.69
CA TYR A 44 -0.80 5.98 -2.78
C TYR A 44 -1.20 7.36 -2.25
N CYS A 45 -0.45 8.36 -2.69
CA CYS A 45 -0.77 9.76 -2.46
C CYS A 45 -1.25 10.38 -3.77
N MET A 46 -2.37 11.08 -3.70
CA MET A 46 -2.80 11.99 -4.75
C MET A 46 -2.42 13.41 -4.30
N SER A 47 -2.06 14.37 -5.18
CA SER A 47 -1.97 15.82 -4.82
C SER A 47 -2.90 16.76 -5.63
N VAL A 48 -3.85 17.47 -4.96
CA VAL A 48 -4.83 18.54 -5.39
C VAL A 48 -4.32 19.42 -6.49
N SER A 49 -3.10 19.87 -6.24
CA SER A 49 -2.53 21.02 -6.92
C SER A 49 -2.52 20.76 -8.41
N ASP A 50 -3.26 21.62 -9.13
CA ASP A 50 -3.14 21.99 -10.55
C ASP A 50 -3.12 20.91 -11.67
N GLY A 51 -3.07 19.61 -11.38
CA GLY A 51 -3.03 18.60 -12.43
C GLY A 51 -2.61 17.23 -11.93
N SER A 52 -3.46 16.60 -11.10
CA SER A 52 -3.46 15.17 -10.75
C SER A 52 -2.08 14.47 -10.68
N THR A 53 -1.14 15.01 -9.92
CA THR A 53 0.10 14.26 -9.65
C THR A 53 -0.24 13.15 -8.65
N VAL A 54 0.06 11.92 -9.05
CA VAL A 54 -0.18 10.70 -8.28
C VAL A 54 1.17 10.09 -7.96
N PHE A 55 1.48 9.95 -6.67
CA PHE A 55 2.66 9.25 -6.20
C PHE A 55 2.24 7.91 -5.61
N SER A 56 2.67 6.83 -6.26
CA SER A 56 2.49 5.48 -5.74
C SER A 56 3.86 4.87 -5.43
N SER A 57 4.05 4.42 -4.20
CA SER A 57 5.20 3.60 -3.82
C SER A 57 4.73 2.22 -3.39
N ALA A 58 5.49 1.19 -3.73
CA ALA A 58 5.23 -0.17 -3.30
C ALA A 58 6.55 -0.78 -2.80
N LYS A 59 6.48 -1.46 -1.67
CA LYS A 59 7.58 -2.25 -1.12
C LYS A 59 7.10 -3.67 -0.88
N THR A 60 7.99 -4.61 -1.20
CA THR A 60 7.78 -6.03 -0.98
C THR A 60 8.88 -6.52 -0.07
N SER A 61 8.51 -7.25 0.97
CA SER A 61 9.43 -7.92 1.89
C SER A 61 9.16 -9.41 1.88
N ARG A 62 10.22 -10.22 1.86
CA ARG A 62 10.11 -11.68 2.03
C ARG A 62 10.45 -12.02 3.47
N GLN A 63 9.59 -12.85 4.09
CA GLN A 63 9.83 -13.46 5.39
C GLN A 63 9.79 -14.98 5.26
#